data_AF-A0A7Y9QX63-F1
#
_entry.id   AF-A0A7Y9QX63-F1
#
_cell.length_a   1.000
_cell.length_b   1.000
_cell.length_c   1.000
_cell.angle_alpha   90.00
_cell.angle_beta   90.00
_cell.angle_gamma   90.00
#
_symmetry.space_group_name_H-M   'P 1'
#
loop_
_entity.id
_entity.type
_entity.pdbx_description
1 polymer ?
#
loop_
_entity_poly.entity_id
_entity_poly.type
_entity_poly.pdbx_seq_one_letter_code
_entity_poly.pdbx_strand_id
1 'polypeptide(L)'
;MNIIPFIFDTLPVRAVLRDGEPWFVAADLAAVLDYSETAAMTRHLDDDEKGLSTVQTLGGPQEMTIISESGLYAAILKSRKPEARQFRRWVTGEVLPSIRKTGGYSMGDHARRVRDVFDVAGTAVKARGLRGPARDAAVRAVVQEIAPDLLHLVPEPAPKQTPDQPDPGELVAIVRDWLQQHGAALPELSEVRALVLTRPDGARPRVSDFRRTQPAEYVISPYTFAEVICNGLDARKVALALRDAGHLRHEADRCTITQRLPGEGGKVKVYAIKPEILH
;
A
#
# COMPACT_ATOMS: atom_id res chain seq x y z
N MET A 1 -5.96 -39.43 14.56
CA MET A 1 -6.77 -38.27 14.12
C MET A 1 -5.82 -37.29 13.44
N ASN A 2 -6.00 -37.00 12.15
CA ASN A 2 -5.19 -36.01 11.45
C ASN A 2 -5.86 -34.64 11.59
N ILE A 3 -5.15 -33.65 12.13
CA ILE A 3 -5.66 -32.28 12.30
C ILE A 3 -5.12 -31.44 11.14
N ILE A 4 -6.01 -30.80 10.39
CA ILE A 4 -5.63 -29.90 9.29
C ILE A 4 -5.79 -28.47 9.80
N PRO A 5 -4.70 -27.67 9.87
CA PRO A 5 -4.81 -26.26 10.21
C PRO A 5 -5.33 -25.47 9.01
N PHE A 6 -6.41 -24.73 9.21
CA PHE A 6 -6.91 -23.70 8.29
C PHE A 6 -6.53 -22.32 8.83
N ILE A 7 -5.97 -21.45 8.00
CA ILE A 7 -5.63 -20.09 8.43
C ILE A 7 -6.80 -19.17 8.07
N PHE A 8 -7.45 -18.62 9.09
CA PHE A 8 -8.42 -17.54 8.93
C PHE A 8 -7.81 -16.26 9.48
N ASP A 9 -7.55 -15.31 8.58
CA ASP A 9 -6.82 -14.07 8.86
C ASP A 9 -5.37 -14.34 9.32
N THR A 10 -5.12 -14.39 10.63
CA THR A 10 -3.80 -14.64 11.24
C THR A 10 -3.79 -15.78 12.25
N LEU A 11 -4.96 -16.35 12.58
CA LEU A 11 -5.09 -17.37 13.62
C LEU A 11 -5.34 -18.76 13.00
N PRO A 12 -4.61 -19.79 13.42
CA PRO A 12 -4.86 -21.15 12.96
C PRO A 12 -6.15 -21.69 13.59
N VAL A 13 -7.05 -22.19 12.74
CA VAL A 13 -8.25 -22.94 13.11
C VAL A 13 -7.96 -24.41 12.87
N ARG A 14 -8.00 -25.23 13.92
CA ARG A 14 -7.85 -26.67 13.80
C ARG A 14 -9.12 -27.29 13.22
N ALA A 15 -8.96 -28.21 12.29
CA ALA A 15 -10.06 -29.01 11.77
C ALA A 15 -9.75 -30.51 11.88
N VAL A 16 -10.80 -31.29 12.08
CA VAL A 16 -10.80 -32.76 12.03
C VAL A 16 -11.66 -33.21 10.85
N LEU A 17 -11.24 -34.27 10.17
CA LEU A 17 -12.06 -34.89 9.13
C LEU A 17 -13.04 -35.86 9.78
N ARG A 18 -14.33 -35.67 9.52
CA ARG A 18 -15.41 -36.57 9.94
C ARG A 18 -16.31 -36.83 8.74
N ASP A 19 -16.44 -38.10 8.38
CA ASP A 19 -17.23 -38.55 7.23
C ASP A 19 -16.83 -37.90 5.89
N GLY A 20 -15.54 -37.58 5.75
CA GLY A 20 -14.98 -36.90 4.57
C GLY A 20 -15.12 -35.38 4.59
N GLU A 21 -15.87 -34.83 5.54
CA GLU A 21 -16.12 -33.40 5.67
C GLU A 21 -15.25 -32.76 6.76
N PRO A 22 -14.85 -31.50 6.61
CA PRO A 22 -14.11 -30.77 7.63
C PRO A 22 -15.04 -30.35 8.78
N TRP A 23 -14.60 -30.62 10.00
CA TRP A 23 -15.22 -30.14 11.22
C TRP A 23 -14.20 -29.31 12.01
N PHE A 24 -14.60 -28.13 12.44
CA PHE A 24 -13.70 -27.12 12.98
C PHE A 24 -13.77 -27.08 14.51
N VAL A 25 -12.63 -26.94 15.18
CA VAL A 25 -12.60 -26.78 16.64
C VAL A 25 -13.26 -25.46 17.02
N ALA A 26 -14.36 -25.55 17.77
CA ALA A 26 -15.22 -24.42 18.09
C ALA A 26 -14.50 -23.34 18.91
N ALA A 27 -13.56 -23.73 19.77
CA ALA A 27 -12.79 -22.79 20.58
C ALA A 27 -11.90 -21.88 19.72
N ASP A 28 -11.29 -22.42 18.67
CA ASP A 28 -10.44 -21.64 17.76
C ASP A 28 -11.31 -20.64 16.98
N LEU A 29 -12.49 -21.06 16.51
CA LEU A 29 -13.43 -20.19 15.82
C LEU A 29 -14.04 -19.11 16.73
N ALA A 30 -14.33 -19.45 17.99
CA ALA A 30 -14.79 -18.48 18.98
C ALA A 30 -13.74 -17.37 19.18
N ALA A 31 -12.46 -17.73 19.24
CA ALA A 31 -11.36 -16.76 19.31
C ALA A 31 -11.26 -15.91 18.04
N VAL A 32 -11.34 -16.53 16.85
CA VAL A 32 -11.33 -15.79 15.56
C VAL A 32 -12.49 -14.81 15.45
N LEU A 33 -13.68 -15.21 15.88
CA LEU A 33 -14.91 -14.41 15.77
C LEU A 33 -15.16 -13.47 16.97
N ASP A 34 -14.22 -13.40 17.91
CA ASP A 34 -14.26 -12.54 19.10
C ASP A 34 -15.46 -12.82 20.03
N TYR A 35 -15.75 -14.12 20.23
CA TYR A 35 -16.69 -14.58 21.25
C TYR A 35 -15.97 -14.74 22.60
N SER A 36 -16.58 -14.24 23.67
CA SER A 36 -16.06 -14.38 25.03
C SER A 36 -15.97 -15.83 25.49
N GLU A 37 -16.87 -16.68 24.99
CA GLU A 37 -16.95 -18.10 25.34
C GLU A 37 -17.40 -18.91 24.12
N THR A 38 -16.81 -20.10 23.94
CA THR A 38 -17.20 -21.06 22.91
C THR A 38 -18.69 -21.41 22.99
N ALA A 39 -19.22 -21.59 24.21
CA ALA A 39 -20.62 -21.91 24.43
C ALA A 39 -21.58 -20.81 23.94
N ALA A 40 -21.17 -19.54 24.00
CA ALA A 40 -21.97 -18.43 23.49
C ALA A 40 -22.14 -18.48 21.96
N MET A 41 -21.13 -19.00 21.26
CA MET A 41 -21.18 -19.26 19.83
C MET A 41 -22.01 -20.51 19.51
N THR A 42 -21.75 -21.63 20.19
CA THR A 42 -22.32 -22.95 19.82
C THR A 42 -23.75 -23.19 20.31
N ARG A 43 -24.25 -22.46 21.33
CA ARG A 43 -25.61 -22.65 21.87
C ARG A 43 -26.75 -22.40 20.87
N HIS A 44 -26.44 -21.78 19.73
CA HIS A 44 -27.41 -21.46 18.69
C HIS A 44 -27.32 -22.40 17.48
N LEU A 45 -26.38 -23.34 17.52
CA LEU A 45 -26.19 -24.33 16.47
C LEU A 45 -27.08 -25.54 16.74
N ASP A 46 -27.60 -26.10 15.66
CA ASP A 46 -28.41 -27.30 15.72
C ASP A 46 -27.53 -28.51 16.12
N ASP A 47 -28.18 -29.61 16.51
CA ASP A 47 -27.47 -30.77 17.07
C ASP A 47 -26.64 -31.53 16.03
N ASP A 48 -26.98 -31.40 14.74
CA ASP A 48 -26.21 -31.91 13.61
C ASP A 48 -25.04 -30.99 13.20
N GLU A 49 -25.03 -29.74 13.69
CA GLU A 49 -23.99 -28.76 13.39
C GLU A 49 -22.85 -28.75 14.42
N LYS A 50 -22.99 -29.48 15.53
CA LYS A 50 -22.02 -29.54 16.61
C LYS A 50 -21.77 -30.97 17.08
N GLY A 51 -20.57 -31.22 17.58
CA GLY A 51 -20.19 -32.53 18.10
C GLY A 51 -19.00 -32.46 19.02
N LEU A 52 -18.61 -33.61 19.56
CA LEU A 52 -17.41 -33.76 20.37
C LEU A 52 -16.37 -34.57 19.60
N SER A 53 -15.11 -34.17 19.72
CA SER A 53 -13.99 -34.92 19.17
C SER A 53 -12.78 -34.81 20.09
N THR A 54 -12.04 -35.91 20.23
CA THR A 54 -10.75 -35.90 20.91
C THR A 54 -9.70 -35.26 20.00
N VAL A 55 -9.15 -34.13 20.45
CA VAL A 55 -8.13 -33.34 19.77
C VAL A 55 -6.84 -33.43 20.57
N GLN A 56 -5.71 -33.68 19.89
CA GLN A 56 -4.40 -33.65 20.54
C GLN A 56 -3.98 -32.21 20.82
N THR A 57 -3.66 -31.90 22.06
CA THR A 57 -3.14 -30.60 22.47
C THR A 57 -1.80 -30.75 23.17
N LEU A 58 -1.14 -29.63 23.50
CA LEU A 58 0.10 -29.63 24.28
C LEU A 58 -0.07 -30.28 25.67
N GLY A 59 -1.30 -30.29 26.20
CA GLY A 59 -1.65 -30.96 27.45
C GLY A 59 -2.09 -32.42 27.28
N GLY A 60 -1.99 -32.98 26.07
CA GLY A 60 -2.44 -34.32 25.73
C GLY A 60 -3.81 -34.34 25.02
N PRO A 61 -4.43 -35.53 24.88
CA PRO A 61 -5.74 -35.68 24.25
C PRO A 61 -6.83 -35.01 25.08
N GLN A 62 -7.57 -34.08 24.48
CA GLN A 62 -8.68 -33.38 25.12
C GLN A 62 -9.95 -33.51 24.27
N GLU A 63 -11.08 -33.73 24.92
CA GLU A 63 -12.38 -33.70 24.26
C GLU A 63 -12.79 -32.23 24.03
N MET A 64 -12.99 -31.86 22.77
CA MET A 64 -13.33 -30.49 22.37
C MET A 64 -14.60 -30.48 21.53
N THR A 65 -15.38 -29.41 21.66
CA THR A 65 -16.48 -29.15 20.74
C THR A 65 -15.95 -28.83 19.36
N ILE A 66 -16.46 -29.53 18.36
CA ILE A 66 -16.25 -29.29 16.95
C ILE A 66 -17.57 -28.88 16.30
N ILE A 67 -17.52 -28.10 15.24
CA ILE A 67 -18.70 -27.68 14.47
C ILE A 67 -18.52 -28.02 13.00
N SER A 68 -19.61 -28.36 12.32
CA SER A 68 -19.61 -28.60 10.89
C SER A 68 -19.40 -27.30 10.11
N GLU A 69 -19.20 -27.41 8.79
CA GLU A 69 -19.16 -26.24 7.91
C GLU A 69 -20.48 -25.44 7.94
N SER A 70 -21.64 -26.11 8.06
CA SER A 70 -22.93 -25.44 8.27
C SER A 70 -22.92 -24.60 9.54
N GLY A 71 -22.47 -25.18 10.66
CA GLY A 71 -22.36 -24.48 11.94
C GLY A 71 -21.37 -23.31 11.91
N LEU A 72 -20.27 -23.44 11.15
CA LEU A 72 -19.35 -22.33 10.88
C LEU A 72 -20.06 -21.16 10.20
N TYR A 73 -20.80 -21.41 9.11
CA TYR A 73 -21.53 -20.35 8.42
C TYR A 73 -22.60 -19.72 9.31
N ALA A 74 -23.35 -20.53 10.06
CA ALA A 74 -24.34 -20.04 11.03
C ALA A 74 -23.70 -19.09 12.06
N ALA A 75 -22.52 -19.45 12.59
CA ALA A 75 -21.76 -18.62 13.52
C ALA A 75 -21.30 -17.30 12.88
N ILE A 76 -20.74 -17.34 11.67
CA ILE A 76 -20.27 -16.14 10.95
C ILE A 76 -21.43 -15.17 10.67
N LEU A 77 -22.56 -15.68 10.18
CA LEU A 77 -23.73 -14.85 9.82
C LEU A 77 -24.33 -14.12 11.03
N LYS A 78 -24.19 -14.70 12.23
CA LYS A 78 -24.64 -14.13 13.51
C LYS A 78 -23.62 -13.21 14.18
N SER A 79 -22.35 -13.33 13.83
CA SER A 79 -21.28 -12.56 14.46
C SER A 79 -21.45 -11.04 14.27
N ARG A 80 -21.04 -10.29 15.30
CA ARG A 80 -21.02 -8.82 15.27
C ARG A 80 -19.67 -8.25 14.84
N LYS A 81 -18.64 -9.10 14.70
CA LYS A 81 -17.29 -8.73 14.29
C LYS A 81 -17.31 -8.05 12.90
N PRO A 82 -16.63 -6.91 12.68
CA PRO A 82 -16.66 -6.17 11.41
C PRO A 82 -16.35 -7.03 10.18
N GLU A 83 -15.34 -7.88 10.30
CA GLU A 83 -14.87 -8.79 9.24
C GLU A 83 -15.96 -9.84 8.90
N ALA A 84 -16.63 -10.39 9.91
CA ALA A 84 -17.76 -11.31 9.70
C ALA A 84 -18.96 -10.62 9.05
N ARG A 85 -19.24 -9.35 9.41
CA ARG A 85 -20.29 -8.55 8.75
C ARG A 85 -19.99 -8.32 7.28
N GLN A 86 -18.72 -8.12 6.94
CA GLN A 86 -18.28 -7.97 5.56
C GLN A 86 -18.49 -9.26 4.77
N PHE A 87 -18.04 -10.40 5.30
CA PHE A 87 -18.30 -11.71 4.69
C PHE A 87 -19.80 -11.92 4.47
N ARG A 88 -20.62 -11.67 5.49
CA ARG A 88 -22.08 -11.75 5.39
C ARG A 88 -22.63 -10.90 4.25
N ARG A 89 -22.22 -9.63 4.14
CA ARG A 89 -22.68 -8.73 3.08
C ARG A 89 -22.26 -9.22 1.69
N TRP A 90 -21.04 -9.71 1.55
CA TRP A 90 -20.55 -10.25 0.29
C TRP A 90 -21.33 -11.51 -0.11
N VAL A 91 -21.53 -12.45 0.81
CA VAL A 91 -22.31 -13.67 0.55
C VAL A 91 -23.76 -13.34 0.17
N THR A 92 -24.44 -12.48 0.94
CA THR A 92 -25.87 -12.19 0.70
C THR A 92 -26.13 -11.19 -0.41
N GLY A 93 -25.20 -10.28 -0.67
CA GLY A 93 -25.31 -9.23 -1.69
C GLY A 93 -24.77 -9.62 -3.06
N GLU A 94 -23.84 -10.57 -3.11
CA GLU A 94 -23.15 -10.94 -4.34
C GLU A 94 -23.24 -12.44 -4.64
N VAL A 95 -22.74 -13.29 -3.74
CA VAL A 95 -22.60 -14.74 -4.01
C VAL A 95 -23.96 -15.40 -4.22
N LEU A 96 -24.85 -15.32 -3.22
CA LEU A 96 -26.18 -15.94 -3.30
C LEU A 96 -27.04 -15.36 -4.42
N PRO A 97 -27.09 -14.02 -4.64
CA PRO A 97 -27.78 -13.45 -5.80
C PRO A 97 -27.22 -13.93 -7.13
N SER A 98 -25.89 -14.11 -7.26
CA SER A 98 -25.28 -14.63 -8.47
C SER A 98 -25.73 -16.07 -8.72
N ILE A 99 -25.55 -16.96 -7.72
CA ILE A 99 -25.98 -18.37 -7.81
C ILE A 99 -27.46 -18.46 -8.18
N ARG A 100 -28.33 -17.66 -7.55
CA ARG A 100 -29.77 -17.65 -7.87
C ARG A 100 -30.06 -17.22 -9.31
N LYS A 101 -29.29 -16.27 -9.86
CA LYS A 101 -29.53 -15.72 -11.21
C LYS A 101 -28.91 -16.58 -12.32
N THR A 102 -27.73 -17.15 -12.08
CA THR A 102 -26.90 -17.76 -13.12
C THR A 102 -26.71 -19.27 -12.92
N GLY A 103 -27.09 -19.80 -11.75
CA GLY A 103 -26.84 -21.19 -11.37
C GLY A 103 -25.45 -21.45 -10.79
N GLY A 104 -24.60 -20.44 -10.64
CA GLY A 104 -23.26 -20.60 -10.08
C GLY A 104 -22.59 -19.29 -9.66
N TYR A 105 -21.43 -19.41 -9.03
CA TYR A 105 -20.58 -18.28 -8.67
C TYR A 105 -19.15 -18.56 -9.11
N SER A 106 -18.55 -17.61 -9.83
CA SER A 106 -17.14 -17.67 -10.21
C SER A 106 -16.37 -16.50 -9.61
N MET A 107 -15.16 -16.76 -9.12
CA MET A 107 -14.20 -15.71 -8.75
C MET A 107 -13.96 -14.70 -9.89
N GLY A 108 -14.11 -15.13 -11.14
CA GLY A 108 -14.02 -14.24 -12.30
C GLY A 108 -15.09 -13.15 -12.33
N ASP A 109 -16.28 -13.42 -11.80
CA ASP A 109 -17.38 -12.45 -11.74
C ASP A 109 -17.11 -11.38 -10.68
N HIS A 110 -16.57 -11.79 -9.53
CA HIS A 110 -16.13 -10.86 -8.49
C HIS A 110 -15.01 -9.95 -8.97
N ALA A 111 -13.98 -10.54 -9.59
CA ALA A 111 -12.85 -9.77 -10.12
C ALA A 111 -13.29 -8.77 -11.20
N ARG A 112 -14.30 -9.12 -12.00
CA ARG A 112 -14.90 -8.22 -12.99
C ARG A 112 -15.64 -7.08 -12.30
N ARG A 113 -16.51 -7.38 -11.33
CA ARG A 113 -17.24 -6.36 -10.55
C ARG A 113 -16.29 -5.39 -9.86
N VAL A 114 -15.24 -5.89 -9.21
CA VAL A 114 -14.21 -5.07 -8.57
C VAL A 114 -13.60 -4.14 -9.61
N ARG A 115 -13.15 -4.66 -10.75
CA ARG A 115 -12.59 -3.84 -11.83
C ARG A 115 -13.55 -2.73 -12.28
N ASP A 116 -14.80 -3.07 -12.55
CA ASP A 116 -15.80 -2.13 -13.04
C ASP A 116 -16.03 -0.98 -12.04
N VAL A 117 -16.10 -1.29 -10.73
CA VAL A 117 -16.24 -0.29 -9.65
C VAL A 117 -15.02 0.63 -9.61
N PHE A 118 -13.80 0.07 -9.69
CA PHE A 118 -12.58 0.87 -9.65
C PHE A 118 -12.39 1.71 -10.92
N ASP A 119 -12.85 1.26 -12.09
CA ASP A 119 -12.82 2.03 -13.33
C ASP A 119 -13.78 3.24 -13.27
N VAL A 120 -14.99 3.05 -12.72
CA VAL A 120 -15.94 4.15 -12.47
C VAL A 120 -15.36 5.16 -11.48
N ALA A 121 -14.83 4.68 -10.34
CA ALA A 121 -14.21 5.56 -9.34
C ALA A 121 -12.99 6.31 -9.91
N GLY A 122 -12.15 5.63 -10.68
CA GLY A 122 -10.99 6.23 -11.35
C GLY A 122 -11.38 7.32 -12.34
N THR A 123 -12.45 7.10 -13.12
CA THR A 123 -12.98 8.08 -14.09
C THR A 123 -13.53 9.31 -13.39
N ALA A 124 -14.32 9.12 -12.33
CA ALA A 124 -14.89 10.21 -11.54
C ALA A 124 -13.81 11.11 -10.91
N VAL A 125 -12.71 10.52 -10.44
CA VAL A 125 -11.62 11.27 -9.80
C VAL A 125 -10.69 11.92 -10.83
N LYS A 126 -10.44 11.26 -11.97
CA LYS A 126 -9.64 11.83 -13.07
C LYS A 126 -10.28 13.10 -13.64
N ALA A 127 -11.61 13.13 -13.75
CA ALA A 127 -12.35 14.33 -14.18
C ALA A 127 -12.14 15.54 -13.26
N ARG A 128 -11.76 15.32 -11.99
CA ARG A 128 -11.51 16.38 -10.99
C ARG A 128 -10.03 16.78 -10.89
N GLY A 129 -9.13 16.13 -11.65
CA GLY A 129 -7.69 16.44 -11.64
C GLY A 129 -6.96 16.16 -10.31
N LEU A 130 -7.60 15.44 -9.38
CA LEU A 130 -7.04 15.17 -8.05
C LEU A 130 -5.85 14.19 -8.13
N ARG A 131 -4.86 14.37 -7.25
CA ARG A 131 -3.67 13.51 -7.12
C ARG A 131 -3.34 13.23 -5.65
N GLY A 132 -2.51 12.21 -5.42
CA GLY A 132 -2.02 11.83 -4.09
C GLY A 132 -3.16 11.56 -3.10
N PRO A 133 -3.01 11.93 -1.81
CA PRO A 133 -4.00 11.63 -0.77
C PRO A 133 -5.41 12.15 -1.06
N ALA A 134 -5.54 13.26 -1.80
CA ALA A 134 -6.83 13.82 -2.19
C ALA A 134 -7.53 12.97 -3.27
N ARG A 135 -6.76 12.34 -4.17
CA ARG A 135 -7.30 11.34 -5.11
C ARG A 135 -7.75 10.11 -4.34
N ASP A 136 -6.94 9.61 -3.42
CA ASP A 136 -7.22 8.36 -2.71
C ASP A 136 -8.45 8.50 -1.82
N ALA A 137 -8.58 9.63 -1.11
CA ALA A 137 -9.79 9.97 -0.36
C ALA A 137 -11.03 10.07 -1.27
N ALA A 138 -10.90 10.66 -2.47
CA ALA A 138 -12.00 10.76 -3.41
C ALA A 138 -12.39 9.41 -4.02
N VAL A 139 -11.43 8.54 -4.35
CA VAL A 139 -11.70 7.15 -4.79
C VAL A 139 -12.43 6.40 -3.68
N ARG A 140 -11.94 6.48 -2.45
CA ARG A 140 -12.56 5.85 -1.28
C ARG A 140 -14.00 6.33 -1.06
N ALA A 141 -14.25 7.63 -1.16
CA ALA A 141 -15.59 8.19 -1.03
C ALA A 141 -16.56 7.69 -2.12
N VAL A 142 -16.09 7.63 -3.39
CA VAL A 142 -16.90 7.09 -4.49
C VAL A 142 -17.21 5.62 -4.28
N VAL A 143 -16.20 4.81 -3.92
CA VAL A 143 -16.40 3.38 -3.63
C VAL A 143 -17.35 3.17 -2.44
N GLN A 144 -17.24 3.98 -1.38
CA GLN A 144 -18.16 3.94 -0.24
C GLN A 144 -19.62 4.16 -0.66
N GLU A 145 -19.86 5.03 -1.64
CA GLU A 145 -21.20 5.35 -2.13
C GLU A 145 -21.76 4.25 -3.04
N ILE A 146 -20.96 3.73 -3.97
CA ILE A 146 -21.44 2.81 -5.01
C ILE A 146 -21.29 1.32 -4.65
N ALA A 147 -20.32 0.97 -3.81
CA ALA A 147 -19.96 -0.41 -3.47
C ALA A 147 -19.30 -0.50 -2.07
N PRO A 148 -20.07 -0.23 -0.98
CA PRO A 148 -19.54 -0.19 0.39
C PRO A 148 -18.95 -1.53 0.86
N ASP A 149 -19.38 -2.65 0.26
CA ASP A 149 -18.81 -3.98 0.44
C ASP A 149 -17.35 -4.07 0.00
N LEU A 150 -16.95 -3.31 -1.02
CA LEU A 150 -15.60 -3.29 -1.58
C LEU A 150 -14.67 -2.26 -0.94
N LEU A 151 -15.14 -1.49 0.06
CA LEU A 151 -14.34 -0.44 0.70
C LEU A 151 -13.01 -0.94 1.26
N HIS A 152 -12.99 -2.18 1.78
CA HIS A 152 -11.79 -2.84 2.30
C HIS A 152 -10.67 -3.03 1.28
N LEU A 153 -10.99 -3.07 -0.02
CA LEU A 153 -10.01 -3.17 -1.10
C LEU A 153 -9.38 -1.81 -1.41
N VAL A 154 -10.02 -0.72 -0.98
CA VAL A 154 -9.44 0.62 -1.08
C VAL A 154 -8.58 0.81 0.16
N PRO A 155 -7.28 1.14 0.01
CA PRO A 155 -6.47 1.52 1.17
C PRO A 155 -7.09 2.74 1.86
N GLU A 156 -6.99 2.80 3.19
CA GLU A 156 -7.30 4.05 3.91
C GLU A 156 -6.39 5.15 3.36
N PRO A 157 -6.89 6.36 3.08
CA PRO A 157 -6.01 7.47 2.75
C PRO A 157 -5.00 7.57 3.88
N ALA A 158 -3.72 7.64 3.50
CA ALA A 158 -2.66 7.84 4.48
C ALA A 158 -3.12 8.96 5.43
N PRO A 159 -2.98 8.78 6.75
CA PRO A 159 -3.37 9.81 7.70
C PRO A 159 -2.79 11.14 7.21
N LYS A 160 -3.51 12.24 7.43
CA LYS A 160 -2.90 13.57 7.40
C LYS A 160 -1.88 13.66 8.55
N GLN A 161 -0.83 12.84 8.51
CA GLN A 161 0.45 13.27 8.97
C GLN A 161 0.74 14.45 8.05
N THR A 162 0.45 15.65 8.54
CA THR A 162 1.51 16.64 8.53
C THR A 162 2.56 15.93 9.39
N PRO A 163 3.61 15.29 8.81
CA PRO A 163 4.77 15.01 9.64
C PRO A 163 5.10 16.34 10.30
N ASP A 164 5.60 16.34 11.54
CA ASP A 164 6.20 17.57 12.07
C ASP A 164 7.13 18.09 10.97
N GLN A 165 6.67 19.12 10.28
CA GLN A 165 7.06 19.27 8.89
C GLN A 165 8.36 20.01 8.99
N PRO A 166 9.48 19.44 8.51
CA PRO A 166 10.76 20.06 8.73
C PRO A 166 10.65 21.50 8.26
N ASP A 167 11.03 22.45 9.11
CA ASP A 167 10.95 23.85 8.74
C ASP A 167 11.76 24.06 7.44
N PRO A 168 11.57 25.18 6.72
CA PRO A 168 12.32 25.40 5.48
C PRO A 168 13.84 25.26 5.63
N GLY A 169 14.39 25.51 6.83
CA GLY A 169 15.80 25.30 7.16
C GLY A 169 16.17 23.83 7.27
N GLU A 170 15.35 23.01 7.92
CA GLU A 170 15.53 21.57 8.03
C GLU A 170 15.42 20.88 6.66
N LEU A 171 14.51 21.34 5.77
CA LEU A 171 14.43 20.83 4.39
C LEU A 171 15.72 21.10 3.60
N VAL A 172 16.31 22.28 3.79
CA VAL A 172 17.62 22.62 3.17
C VAL A 172 18.73 21.78 3.80
N ALA A 173 18.69 21.53 5.11
CA ALA A 173 19.66 20.70 5.82
C ALA A 173 19.65 19.24 5.32
N ILE A 174 18.47 18.65 5.06
CA ILE A 174 18.36 17.28 4.52
C ILE A 174 19.08 17.16 3.18
N VAL A 175 18.90 18.14 2.30
CA VAL A 175 19.54 18.15 0.98
C VAL A 175 21.05 18.39 1.13
N ARG A 176 21.46 19.30 2.03
CA ARG A 176 22.88 19.55 2.37
C ARG A 176 23.55 18.28 2.87
N ASP A 177 22.98 17.62 3.87
CA ASP A 177 23.54 16.44 4.52
C ASP A 177 23.66 15.27 3.55
N TRP A 178 22.64 15.08 2.70
CA TRP A 178 22.69 14.08 1.64
C TRP A 178 23.83 14.37 0.65
N LEU A 179 23.99 15.63 0.22
CA LEU A 179 25.08 16.06 -0.66
C LEU A 179 26.45 15.96 0.01
N GLN A 180 26.57 16.17 1.33
CA GLN A 180 27.82 15.97 2.06
C GLN A 180 28.21 14.49 2.14
N GLN A 181 27.24 13.62 2.43
CA GLN A 181 27.48 12.18 2.60
C GLN A 181 27.72 11.46 1.26
N HIS A 182 26.98 11.84 0.21
CA HIS A 182 26.94 11.09 -1.05
C HIS A 182 27.54 11.87 -2.24
N GLY A 183 27.80 13.18 -2.08
CA GLY A 183 28.36 14.01 -3.15
C GLY A 183 29.83 13.72 -3.47
N ALA A 184 30.58 13.09 -2.55
CA ALA A 184 31.99 12.73 -2.72
C ALA A 184 32.23 11.33 -3.29
N ALA A 185 31.20 10.46 -3.38
CA ALA A 185 31.32 9.10 -3.92
C ALA A 185 31.39 9.04 -5.46
N LEU A 186 31.87 10.11 -6.09
CA LEU A 186 32.15 10.18 -7.52
C LEU A 186 33.66 10.16 -7.75
N PRO A 187 34.19 9.23 -8.56
CA PRO A 187 35.61 9.19 -8.87
C PRO A 187 36.04 10.50 -9.54
N GLU A 188 37.25 10.95 -9.20
CA GLU A 188 37.89 12.20 -9.61
C GLU A 188 37.47 12.74 -10.98
N LEU A 189 36.72 13.84 -10.97
CA LEU A 189 36.58 14.76 -12.09
C LEU A 189 36.94 16.15 -11.57
N SER A 190 38.24 16.42 -11.54
CA SER A 190 38.84 17.68 -11.08
C SER A 190 38.39 18.93 -11.86
N GLU A 191 37.51 18.83 -12.86
CA GLU A 191 37.00 20.00 -13.59
C GLU A 191 35.49 20.02 -13.90
N VAL A 192 34.68 19.04 -13.48
CA VAL A 192 33.21 19.11 -13.67
C VAL A 192 32.49 18.41 -12.52
N ARG A 193 31.99 19.19 -11.55
CA ARG A 193 31.09 18.68 -10.50
C ARG A 193 29.68 18.50 -11.06
N ALA A 194 29.42 17.37 -11.72
CA ALA A 194 28.08 16.94 -12.09
C ALA A 194 27.77 15.63 -11.32
N LEU A 195 26.92 15.70 -10.29
CA LEU A 195 26.46 14.52 -9.55
C LEU A 195 25.16 13.96 -10.15
N VAL A 196 25.34 12.79 -10.76
CA VAL A 196 24.40 11.65 -10.88
C VAL A 196 23.14 11.91 -11.69
N LEU A 197 23.32 11.72 -13.01
CA LEU A 197 22.30 11.07 -13.83
C LEU A 197 22.72 9.61 -13.95
N THR A 198 22.24 8.76 -13.05
CA THR A 198 22.14 7.35 -13.40
C THR A 198 21.11 7.26 -14.52
N ARG A 199 21.56 6.93 -15.74
CA ARG A 199 20.64 6.50 -16.77
C ARG A 199 19.90 5.25 -16.27
N PRO A 200 18.64 5.02 -16.67
CA PRO A 200 17.96 3.75 -16.41
C PRO A 200 18.70 2.54 -17.00
N ASP A 201 19.58 2.78 -18.00
CA ASP A 201 20.36 1.76 -18.72
C ASP A 201 21.77 1.48 -18.12
N GLY A 202 22.19 2.21 -17.09
CA GLY A 202 23.49 2.03 -16.42
C GLY A 202 24.73 2.55 -17.19
N ALA A 203 24.57 3.22 -18.33
CA ALA A 203 25.72 3.70 -19.12
C ALA A 203 26.32 5.01 -18.60
N ARG A 204 27.66 5.12 -18.59
CA ARG A 204 28.44 6.28 -18.11
C ARG A 204 28.62 7.34 -19.22
N PRO A 205 28.37 8.64 -18.97
CA PRO A 205 28.61 9.72 -19.94
C PRO A 205 30.11 10.04 -20.14
N ARG A 206 30.48 10.64 -21.29
CA ARG A 206 31.88 10.96 -21.65
C ARG A 206 32.27 12.39 -21.23
N VAL A 207 33.51 12.59 -20.82
CA VAL A 207 34.07 13.88 -20.33
C VAL A 207 33.94 15.03 -21.35
N SER A 208 34.01 14.71 -22.64
CA SER A 208 33.89 15.67 -23.75
C SER A 208 32.49 16.30 -23.89
N ASP A 209 31.47 15.71 -23.26
CA ASP A 209 30.08 16.16 -23.38
C ASP A 209 29.79 17.39 -22.50
N PHE A 210 30.71 17.70 -21.57
CA PHE A 210 30.61 18.81 -20.63
C PHE A 210 31.32 20.05 -21.19
N ARG A 211 30.66 20.82 -22.07
CA ARG A 211 31.16 22.15 -22.46
C ARG A 211 30.93 23.15 -21.33
N ARG A 212 32.03 23.68 -20.78
CA ARG A 212 32.18 24.92 -19.96
C ARG A 212 30.86 25.57 -19.52
N THR A 213 30.37 25.19 -18.34
CA THR A 213 29.41 25.99 -17.57
C THR A 213 30.06 26.38 -16.25
N GLN A 214 29.99 27.67 -15.89
CA GLN A 214 30.46 28.26 -14.64
C GLN A 214 29.86 27.57 -13.39
N PRO A 215 30.35 27.89 -12.18
CA PRO A 215 30.87 26.90 -11.24
C PRO A 215 29.87 25.80 -10.86
N ALA A 216 30.27 24.54 -11.06
CA ALA A 216 29.94 23.37 -10.22
C ALA A 216 28.55 23.30 -9.55
N GLU A 217 27.46 23.51 -10.29
CA GLU A 217 26.09 23.25 -9.81
C GLU A 217 25.84 21.72 -9.75
N TYR A 218 25.18 21.25 -8.69
CA TYR A 218 24.66 19.89 -8.62
C TYR A 218 23.42 19.78 -9.51
N VAL A 219 23.57 19.10 -10.65
CA VAL A 219 22.49 18.88 -11.61
C VAL A 219 21.81 17.53 -11.32
N ILE A 220 20.64 17.58 -10.70
CA ILE A 220 19.93 16.39 -10.18
C ILE A 220 18.68 16.11 -11.03
N SER A 221 18.50 14.86 -11.43
CA SER A 221 17.29 14.44 -12.16
C SER A 221 16.03 14.54 -11.29
N PRO A 222 14.83 14.72 -11.86
CA PRO A 222 13.59 14.75 -11.07
C PRO A 222 13.33 13.47 -10.29
N TYR A 223 13.72 12.33 -10.85
CA TYR A 223 13.60 11.04 -10.17
C TYR A 223 14.53 10.98 -8.96
N THR A 224 15.82 11.26 -9.15
CA THR A 224 16.81 11.27 -8.05
C THR A 224 16.40 12.26 -6.96
N PHE A 225 15.93 13.44 -7.35
CA PHE A 225 15.49 14.45 -6.40
C PHE A 225 14.29 13.98 -5.56
N ALA A 226 13.25 13.44 -6.19
CA ALA A 226 12.04 13.03 -5.48
C ALA A 226 12.19 11.71 -4.71
N GLU A 227 12.78 10.69 -5.34
CA GLU A 227 12.81 9.32 -4.79
C GLU A 227 14.02 9.09 -3.90
N VAL A 228 15.15 9.72 -4.18
CA VAL A 228 16.42 9.46 -3.47
C VAL A 228 16.70 10.53 -2.42
N ILE A 229 16.62 11.80 -2.82
CA ILE A 229 16.97 12.91 -1.91
C ILE A 229 15.80 13.25 -0.98
N CYS A 230 14.59 13.38 -1.52
CA CYS A 230 13.43 13.75 -0.69
C CYS A 230 12.90 12.58 0.14
N ASN A 231 13.10 11.32 -0.30
CA ASN A 231 12.81 10.09 0.45
C ASN A 231 11.52 10.15 1.31
N GLY A 232 10.37 10.32 0.64
CA GLY A 232 9.06 10.42 1.30
C GLY A 232 8.61 11.84 1.67
N LEU A 233 9.47 12.85 1.53
CA LEU A 233 9.11 14.27 1.66
C LEU A 233 8.52 14.82 0.35
N ASP A 234 7.69 15.87 0.48
CA ASP A 234 7.13 16.58 -0.67
C ASP A 234 8.22 17.33 -1.43
N ALA A 235 8.64 16.75 -2.57
CA ALA A 235 9.68 17.29 -3.43
C ALA A 235 9.41 18.73 -3.89
N ARG A 236 8.14 19.14 -4.04
CA ARG A 236 7.84 20.53 -4.41
C ARG A 236 8.19 21.47 -3.29
N LYS A 237 7.90 21.10 -2.04
CA LYS A 237 8.22 21.94 -0.86
C LYS A 237 9.71 22.01 -0.61
N VAL A 238 10.44 20.90 -0.76
CA VAL A 238 11.92 20.89 -0.68
C VAL A 238 12.51 21.82 -1.75
N ALA A 239 12.03 21.72 -2.99
CA ALA A 239 12.49 22.57 -4.07
C ALA A 239 12.15 24.07 -3.88
N LEU A 240 11.00 24.37 -3.26
CA LEU A 240 10.65 25.75 -2.88
C LEU A 240 11.57 26.26 -1.76
N ALA A 241 11.84 25.44 -0.74
CA ALA A 241 12.75 25.81 0.35
C ALA A 241 14.16 26.10 -0.18
N LEU A 242 14.70 25.25 -1.07
CA LEU A 242 15.99 25.49 -1.73
C LEU A 242 15.99 26.77 -2.58
N ARG A 243 14.89 27.05 -3.28
CA ARG A 243 14.75 28.26 -4.10
C ARG A 243 14.72 29.51 -3.23
N ASP A 244 13.90 29.50 -2.19
CA ASP A 244 13.69 30.64 -1.30
C ASP A 244 14.94 30.90 -0.45
N ALA A 245 15.74 29.87 -0.14
CA ALA A 245 17.07 29.98 0.47
C ALA A 245 18.18 30.37 -0.53
N GLY A 246 17.87 30.54 -1.83
CA GLY A 246 18.84 30.95 -2.85
C GLY A 246 19.79 29.86 -3.33
N HIS A 247 19.60 28.60 -2.91
CA HIS A 247 20.42 27.45 -3.27
C HIS A 247 19.95 26.73 -4.54
N LEU A 248 18.82 27.11 -5.13
CA LEU A 248 18.32 26.53 -6.37
C LEU A 248 18.40 27.54 -7.52
N ARG A 249 19.01 27.14 -8.64
CA ARG A 249 18.86 27.88 -9.89
C ARG A 249 17.51 27.54 -10.52
N HIS A 250 16.77 28.57 -10.90
CA HIS A 250 15.42 28.45 -11.40
C HIS A 250 15.18 29.35 -12.62
N GLU A 251 14.20 29.01 -13.44
CA GLU A 251 13.73 29.83 -14.54
C GLU A 251 12.31 30.31 -14.24
N ALA A 252 12.12 31.61 -14.08
CA ALA A 252 10.86 32.23 -13.68
C ALA A 252 10.30 31.55 -12.40
N ASP A 253 9.02 31.16 -12.40
CA ASP A 253 8.34 30.56 -11.24
C ASP A 253 8.60 29.05 -11.06
N ARG A 254 9.47 28.44 -11.88
CA ARG A 254 9.69 26.99 -11.87
C ARG A 254 10.95 26.61 -11.10
N CYS A 255 10.85 25.69 -10.15
CA CYS A 255 12.00 25.14 -9.41
C CYS A 255 12.90 24.18 -10.22
N THR A 256 12.79 24.17 -11.54
CA THR A 256 13.60 23.32 -12.43
C THR A 256 14.08 24.14 -13.60
N ILE A 257 15.28 23.87 -14.08
CA ILE A 257 15.79 24.42 -15.34
C ILE A 257 15.77 23.35 -16.43
N THR A 258 15.82 23.80 -17.68
CA THR A 258 15.89 22.91 -18.83
C THR A 258 17.33 22.85 -19.34
N GLN A 259 17.99 21.71 -19.15
CA GLN A 259 19.39 21.53 -19.53
C GLN A 259 19.56 20.33 -20.46
N ARG A 260 20.49 20.43 -21.42
CA ARG A 260 20.88 19.29 -22.23
C ARG A 260 21.90 18.48 -21.45
N LEU A 261 21.60 17.22 -21.19
CA LEU A 261 22.47 16.35 -20.42
C LEU A 261 23.24 15.40 -21.35
N PRO A 262 24.50 15.04 -21.01
CA PRO A 262 25.28 14.07 -21.75
C PRO A 262 24.52 12.76 -21.95
N GLY A 263 24.41 12.32 -23.20
CA GLY A 263 23.77 11.05 -23.52
C GLY A 263 22.24 11.07 -23.54
N GLU A 264 21.59 12.21 -23.29
CA GLU A 264 20.16 12.41 -23.53
C GLU A 264 19.96 13.03 -24.92
N GLY A 265 19.04 12.48 -25.70
CA GLY A 265 18.74 12.93 -27.07
C GLY A 265 18.13 14.33 -27.16
N GLY A 266 17.88 14.99 -26.02
CA GLY A 266 17.22 16.28 -25.94
C GLY A 266 17.51 17.05 -24.65
N LYS A 267 16.78 18.15 -24.47
CA LYS A 267 16.80 18.92 -23.22
C LYS A 267 15.89 18.24 -22.21
N VAL A 268 16.34 18.13 -20.96
CA VAL A 268 15.59 17.53 -19.87
C VAL A 268 15.47 18.51 -18.70
N LYS A 269 14.44 18.32 -17.87
CA LYS A 269 14.23 19.15 -16.67
C LYS A 269 15.11 18.63 -15.55
N VAL A 270 15.80 19.52 -14.86
CA VAL A 270 16.71 19.19 -13.76
C VAL A 270 16.56 20.19 -12.61
N TYR A 271 16.89 19.73 -11.42
CA TYR A 271 17.13 20.58 -10.26
C TYR A 271 18.61 20.96 -10.25
N ALA A 272 18.91 22.24 -10.43
CA ALA A 272 20.28 22.75 -10.41
C ALA A 272 20.55 23.42 -9.06
N ILE A 273 21.15 22.67 -8.14
CA ILE A 273 21.46 23.13 -6.78
C ILE A 273 22.84 23.78 -6.79
N LYS A 274 22.95 24.99 -6.29
CA LYS A 274 24.20 25.74 -6.27
C LYS A 274 25.13 25.20 -5.16
N PRO A 275 26.47 25.24 -5.37
CA PRO A 275 27.42 24.67 -4.42
C PRO A 275 27.43 25.35 -3.05
N GLU A 276 26.92 26.59 -2.94
CA GLU A 276 26.84 27.35 -1.69
C GLU A 276 25.90 26.70 -0.66
N ILE A 277 25.12 25.67 -1.02
CA ILE A 277 24.35 24.90 -0.02
C ILE A 277 25.24 24.22 1.03
N LEU A 278 26.50 23.95 0.68
CA LEU A 278 27.49 23.31 1.55
C LEU A 278 28.31 24.30 2.41
N HIS A 279 28.11 25.61 2.23
CA HIS A 279 28.83 26.69 2.92
C HIS A 279 27.89 27.46 3.84
#